data_AF-A0A0F8WRQ9-F1
#
_entry.id   AF-A0A0F8WRQ9-F1
#
_cell.length_a   1.000
_cell.length_b   1.000
_cell.length_c   1.000
_cell.angle_alpha   90.00
_cell.angle_beta   90.00
_cell.angle_gamma   90.00
#
_symmetry.space_group_name_H-M   'P 1'
#
loop_
_entity.id
_entity.type
_entity.pdbx_description
1 polymer ?
#
loop_
_entity_poly.entity_id
_entity_poly.type
_entity_poly.pdbx_seq_one_letter_code
_entity_poly.pdbx_strand_id
1 'polypeptide(L)'
;MKRLLLVLFLCLVALPAFGQSRIIFTRSNGEIAVRNLLPGAMAQDFTNAIQHAIDSGKAVDPPVVVDQTDIPADRIFRNAWRRSGGTVLGDMPLARDIHAGRIATAQVAEIARLKVEERKERLKGNTSQADTHATTVTALEALDLNVLATQIAAAPNPTALSAIWPANVPRL
;
A
#
# COMPACT_ATOMS: atom_id res chain seq x y z
N MET A 1 -25.51 66.74 11.28
CA MET A 1 -24.60 66.05 10.33
C MET A 1 -23.86 64.94 11.09
N LYS A 2 -24.33 63.68 10.98
CA LYS A 2 -23.72 62.52 11.65
C LYS A 2 -23.03 61.68 10.57
N ARG A 3 -21.70 61.53 10.65
CA ARG A 3 -20.91 60.67 9.76
C ARG A 3 -20.91 59.25 10.32
N LEU A 4 -21.48 58.32 9.56
CA LEU A 4 -21.55 56.90 9.88
C LEU A 4 -20.23 56.24 9.47
N LEU A 5 -19.47 55.75 10.44
CA LEU A 5 -18.23 55.02 10.22
C LEU A 5 -18.58 53.56 9.92
N LEU A 6 -18.48 53.14 8.66
CA LEU A 6 -18.67 51.74 8.25
C LEU A 6 -17.35 50.99 8.51
N VAL A 7 -17.31 50.23 9.60
CA VAL A 7 -16.19 49.32 9.90
C VAL A 7 -16.37 48.08 9.03
N LEU A 8 -15.55 47.98 7.98
CA LEU A 8 -15.49 46.82 7.10
C LEU A 8 -14.76 45.69 7.84
N PHE A 9 -15.52 44.74 8.40
CA PHE A 9 -14.95 43.53 9.01
C PHE A 9 -14.52 42.59 7.88
N LEU A 10 -13.24 42.72 7.47
CA LEU A 10 -12.62 41.83 6.50
C LEU A 10 -12.42 40.46 7.16
N CYS A 11 -13.43 39.58 7.03
CA CYS A 11 -13.33 38.19 7.44
C CYS A 11 -12.45 37.46 6.43
N LEU A 12 -11.14 37.41 6.70
CA LEU A 12 -10.17 36.64 5.94
C LEU A 12 -10.46 35.15 6.18
N VAL A 13 -11.35 34.55 5.38
CA VAL A 13 -11.49 33.09 5.33
C VAL A 13 -10.21 32.57 4.69
N ALA A 14 -9.31 32.04 5.53
CA ALA A 14 -8.14 31.34 5.06
C ALA A 14 -8.61 30.12 4.26
N LEU A 15 -8.60 30.22 2.94
CA LEU A 15 -8.77 29.07 2.06
C LEU A 15 -7.56 28.15 2.31
N PRO A 16 -7.75 26.86 2.64
CA PRO A 16 -6.63 25.94 2.71
C PRO A 16 -5.95 25.93 1.33
N ALA A 17 -4.63 26.03 1.32
CA ALA A 17 -3.86 25.98 0.09
C ALA A 17 -4.07 24.60 -0.56
N PHE A 18 -4.91 24.53 -1.61
CA PHE A 18 -5.23 23.30 -2.35
C PHE A 18 -4.01 22.66 -3.07
N GLY A 19 -2.81 23.20 -2.91
CA GLY A 19 -1.59 22.74 -3.58
C GLY A 19 -1.17 21.30 -3.24
N GLN A 20 -1.68 20.72 -2.15
CA GLN A 20 -1.35 19.36 -1.73
C GLN A 20 -2.56 18.48 -1.44
N SER A 21 -3.79 18.91 -1.76
CA SER A 21 -4.97 18.10 -1.49
C SER A 21 -5.09 16.90 -2.45
N ARG A 22 -5.70 15.82 -1.96
CA ARG A 22 -5.90 14.55 -2.64
C ARG A 22 -7.34 14.11 -2.47
N ILE A 23 -7.88 13.42 -3.46
CA ILE A 23 -9.19 12.75 -3.32
C ILE A 23 -8.93 11.30 -2.94
N ILE A 24 -9.56 10.83 -1.87
CA ILE A 24 -9.51 9.44 -1.45
C ILE A 24 -10.90 8.82 -1.49
N PHE A 25 -10.96 7.54 -1.84
CA PHE A 25 -12.18 6.73 -1.77
C PHE A 25 -11.82 5.25 -1.70
N THR A 26 -12.74 4.45 -1.18
CA THR A 26 -12.67 3.01 -1.10
C THR A 26 -13.26 2.42 -2.39
N ARG A 27 -12.52 1.50 -3.01
CA ARG A 27 -12.97 0.77 -4.20
C ARG A 27 -13.84 -0.43 -3.83
N SER A 28 -14.50 -1.02 -4.82
CA SER A 28 -15.31 -2.25 -4.65
C SER A 28 -14.51 -3.45 -4.12
N ASN A 29 -13.20 -3.47 -4.33
CA ASN A 29 -12.29 -4.48 -3.78
C ASN A 29 -11.78 -4.15 -2.36
N GLY A 30 -12.28 -3.08 -1.73
CA GLY A 30 -11.87 -2.64 -0.40
C GLY A 30 -10.58 -1.81 -0.34
N GLU A 31 -9.88 -1.61 -1.47
CA GLU A 31 -8.63 -0.83 -1.49
C GLU A 31 -8.89 0.69 -1.47
N ILE A 32 -7.99 1.43 -0.83
CA ILE A 32 -8.01 2.90 -0.85
C ILE A 32 -7.36 3.45 -2.13
N ALA A 33 -8.20 4.02 -2.97
CA ALA A 33 -7.77 4.85 -4.08
C ALA A 33 -7.34 6.24 -3.58
N VAL A 34 -6.27 6.76 -4.17
CA VAL A 34 -5.79 8.13 -3.99
C VAL A 34 -5.67 8.73 -5.37
N ARG A 35 -6.38 9.82 -5.62
CA ARG A 35 -6.34 10.57 -6.88
C ARG A 35 -5.67 11.90 -6.64
N ASN A 36 -4.61 12.16 -7.40
CA ASN A 36 -3.95 13.45 -7.45
C ASN A 36 -4.70 14.34 -8.43
N LEU A 37 -4.86 15.61 -8.07
CA LEU A 37 -5.21 16.66 -9.03
C LEU A 37 -3.97 17.47 -9.38
N LEU A 38 -4.04 18.16 -10.51
CA LEU A 38 -2.95 19.01 -10.99
C LEU A 38 -2.70 20.15 -9.99
N PRO A 39 -1.43 20.58 -9.84
CA PRO A 39 -1.12 21.80 -9.10
C PRO A 39 -1.96 22.97 -9.63
N GLY A 40 -2.62 23.71 -8.73
CA GLY A 40 -3.51 24.82 -9.10
C GLY A 40 -4.96 24.42 -9.40
N ALA A 41 -5.35 23.18 -9.15
CA ALA A 41 -6.74 22.73 -9.25
C ALA A 41 -7.68 23.61 -8.39
N MET A 42 -8.79 24.03 -8.99
CA MET A 42 -9.83 24.81 -8.33
C MET A 42 -10.83 23.89 -7.62
N ALA A 43 -11.63 24.43 -6.71
CA ALA A 43 -12.67 23.67 -6.00
C ALA A 43 -13.59 22.88 -6.95
N GLN A 44 -13.91 23.44 -8.13
CA GLN A 44 -14.72 22.76 -9.14
C GLN A 44 -14.05 21.50 -9.70
N ASP A 45 -12.73 21.48 -9.84
CA ASP A 45 -12.00 20.30 -10.33
C ASP A 45 -12.09 19.14 -9.35
N PHE A 46 -12.07 19.44 -8.04
CA PHE A 46 -12.30 18.44 -6.99
C PHE A 46 -13.72 17.89 -7.07
N THR A 47 -14.73 18.77 -7.17
CA THR A 47 -16.14 18.36 -7.31
C THR A 47 -16.34 17.45 -8.53
N ASN A 48 -15.81 17.84 -9.68
CA ASN A 48 -15.91 17.06 -10.92
C ASN A 48 -15.23 15.69 -10.78
N ALA A 49 -14.06 15.64 -10.14
CA ALA A 49 -13.32 14.40 -9.95
C ALA A 49 -13.98 13.45 -8.95
N ILE A 50 -14.64 13.98 -7.91
CA ILE A 50 -15.47 13.22 -6.96
C ILE A 50 -16.69 12.67 -7.68
N GLN A 51 -17.43 13.50 -8.41
CA GLN A 51 -18.64 13.08 -9.13
C GLN A 51 -18.31 11.98 -10.15
N HIS A 52 -17.23 12.14 -10.91
CA HIS A 52 -16.76 11.11 -11.83
C HIS A 52 -16.43 9.78 -11.11
N ALA A 53 -15.85 9.82 -9.90
CA ALA A 53 -15.55 8.59 -9.14
C ALA A 53 -16.84 7.87 -8.69
N ILE A 54 -17.87 8.63 -8.31
CA ILE A 54 -19.21 8.12 -7.97
C ILE A 54 -19.89 7.54 -9.22
N ASP A 55 -19.99 8.32 -10.30
CA ASP A 55 -20.70 7.94 -11.52
C ASP A 55 -20.08 6.73 -12.22
N SER A 56 -18.75 6.59 -12.12
CA SER A 56 -18.04 5.43 -12.66
C SER A 56 -18.24 4.14 -11.85
N GLY A 57 -18.98 4.19 -10.73
CA GLY A 57 -19.20 3.05 -9.84
C GLY A 57 -17.93 2.55 -9.15
N LYS A 58 -16.84 3.33 -9.20
CA LYS A 58 -15.53 2.95 -8.64
C LYS A 58 -15.45 3.20 -7.14
N ALA A 59 -16.27 4.10 -6.62
CA ALA A 59 -16.30 4.45 -5.20
C ALA A 59 -17.46 3.73 -4.50
N VAL A 60 -17.14 2.97 -3.46
CA VAL A 60 -18.13 2.32 -2.57
C VAL A 60 -18.63 3.30 -1.51
N ASP A 61 -17.77 4.21 -1.09
CA ASP A 61 -18.05 5.26 -0.13
C ASP A 61 -17.92 6.64 -0.77
N PRO A 62 -18.52 7.69 -0.18
CA PRO A 62 -18.35 9.05 -0.67
C PRO A 62 -16.86 9.43 -0.71
N PRO A 63 -16.32 9.82 -1.87
CA PRO A 63 -14.97 10.32 -1.96
C PRO A 63 -14.80 11.59 -1.12
N VAL A 64 -13.65 11.73 -0.47
CA VAL A 64 -13.34 12.92 0.34
C VAL A 64 -12.03 13.54 -0.08
N VAL A 65 -11.93 14.85 0.12
CA VAL A 65 -10.69 15.60 -0.06
C VAL A 65 -9.92 15.56 1.25
N VAL A 66 -8.65 15.17 1.19
CA VAL A 66 -7.71 15.13 2.33
C VAL A 66 -6.45 15.88 1.98
N ASP A 67 -5.72 16.34 2.99
CA ASP A 67 -4.38 16.86 2.77
C ASP A 67 -3.41 15.70 2.46
N GLN A 68 -2.36 15.95 1.68
CA GLN A 68 -1.34 14.93 1.44
C GLN A 68 -0.65 14.48 2.73
N THR A 69 -0.53 15.35 3.73
CA THR A 69 0.05 15.03 5.03
C THR A 69 -0.80 14.03 5.84
N ASP A 70 -2.10 13.91 5.52
CA ASP A 70 -3.02 12.94 6.14
C ASP A 70 -2.97 11.54 5.48
N ILE A 71 -2.09 11.35 4.49
CA ILE A 71 -1.88 10.08 3.80
C ILE A 71 -0.54 9.49 4.26
N PRO A 72 -0.47 8.18 4.60
CA PRO A 72 0.79 7.56 4.99
C PRO A 72 1.86 7.73 3.91
N ALA A 73 3.03 8.25 4.32
CA ALA A 73 4.17 8.41 3.43
C ALA A 73 4.71 7.05 2.95
N ASP A 74 4.66 6.03 3.81
CA ASP A 74 5.02 4.66 3.46
C ASP A 74 3.91 4.00 2.64
N ARG A 75 4.26 3.62 1.40
CA ARG A 75 3.37 3.01 0.42
C ARG A 75 3.57 1.50 0.26
N ILE A 76 4.49 0.88 1.00
CA ILE A 76 4.85 -0.55 0.88
C ILE A 76 3.62 -1.44 1.12
N PHE A 77 2.77 -1.05 2.08
CA PHE A 77 1.52 -1.73 2.41
C PHE A 77 0.31 -0.83 2.16
N ARG A 78 0.25 -0.18 1.00
CA ARG A 78 -0.92 0.63 0.60
C ARG A 78 -2.24 -0.14 0.68
N ASN A 79 -2.21 -1.44 0.38
CA ASN A 79 -3.38 -2.31 0.44
C ASN A 79 -3.84 -2.61 1.88
N ALA A 80 -3.03 -2.22 2.88
CA ALA A 80 -3.40 -2.25 4.29
C ALA A 80 -3.91 -0.89 4.80
N TRP A 81 -4.15 0.07 3.91
CA TRP A 81 -4.70 1.35 4.32
C TRP A 81 -6.19 1.25 4.61
N ARG A 82 -6.62 1.94 5.66
CA ARG A 82 -8.04 2.07 6.03
C ARG A 82 -8.40 3.53 6.21
N ARG A 83 -9.67 3.87 5.94
CA ARG A 83 -10.22 5.19 6.28
C ARG A 83 -10.65 5.22 7.74
N SER A 84 -10.31 6.30 8.44
CA SER A 84 -10.80 6.57 9.79
C SER A 84 -10.98 8.07 9.98
N GLY A 85 -12.21 8.51 10.24
CA GLY A 85 -12.50 9.91 10.58
C GLY A 85 -12.06 10.96 9.55
N GLY A 86 -12.03 10.61 8.25
CA GLY A 86 -11.57 11.52 7.20
C GLY A 86 -10.07 11.43 6.89
N THR A 87 -9.30 10.63 7.63
CA THR A 87 -7.87 10.36 7.37
C THR A 87 -7.66 8.96 6.80
N VAL A 88 -6.48 8.72 6.23
CA VAL A 88 -6.02 7.37 5.85
C VAL A 88 -4.96 6.91 6.84
N LEU A 89 -5.19 5.75 7.45
CA LEU A 89 -4.26 5.16 8.39
C LEU A 89 -3.78 3.81 7.89
N GLY A 90 -2.53 3.46 8.20
CA GLY A 90 -2.04 2.09 8.01
C GLY A 90 -2.64 1.15 9.04
N ASP A 91 -3.23 0.05 8.60
CA ASP A 91 -3.69 -1.05 9.45
C ASP A 91 -2.55 -2.07 9.60
N MET A 92 -1.85 -2.02 10.73
CA MET A 92 -0.72 -2.93 10.98
C MET A 92 -1.12 -4.41 11.01
N PRO A 93 -2.23 -4.82 11.66
CA PRO A 93 -2.74 -6.19 11.53
C PRO A 93 -2.90 -6.64 10.08
N LEU A 94 -3.56 -5.84 9.23
CA LEU A 94 -3.75 -6.18 7.81
C LEU A 94 -2.43 -6.17 7.03
N ALA A 95 -1.52 -5.24 7.34
CA ALA A 95 -0.19 -5.20 6.72
C ALA A 95 0.60 -6.48 7.01
N ARG A 96 0.55 -6.98 8.24
CA ARG A 96 1.20 -8.24 8.64
C ARG A 96 0.64 -9.44 7.90
N ASP A 97 -0.68 -9.50 7.74
CA ASP A 97 -1.36 -10.57 6.98
C ASP A 97 -0.94 -10.56 5.50
N ILE A 98 -1.01 -9.39 4.86
CA ILE A 98 -0.55 -9.20 3.47
C ILE A 98 0.93 -9.60 3.33
N HIS A 99 1.77 -9.20 4.28
CA HIS A 99 3.20 -9.49 4.24
C HIS A 99 3.51 -10.98 4.39
N ALA A 100 2.85 -11.66 5.34
CA ALA A 100 2.95 -13.11 5.51
C ALA A 100 2.49 -13.85 4.25
N GLY A 101 1.37 -13.42 3.66
CA GLY A 101 0.85 -13.96 2.40
C GLY A 101 1.83 -13.79 1.24
N ARG A 102 2.51 -12.63 1.13
CA ARG A 102 3.54 -12.38 0.11
C ARG A 102 4.74 -13.32 0.27
N ILE A 103 5.25 -13.51 1.48
CA ILE A 103 6.37 -14.44 1.75
C ILE A 103 5.97 -15.86 1.35
N ALA A 104 4.81 -16.33 1.82
CA ALA A 104 4.32 -17.68 1.51
C ALA A 104 4.15 -17.89 -0.01
N THR A 105 3.54 -16.93 -0.69
CA THR A 105 3.34 -16.98 -2.14
C THR A 105 4.67 -17.03 -2.90
N ALA A 106 5.62 -16.18 -2.53
CA ALA A 106 6.95 -16.16 -3.13
C ALA A 106 7.73 -17.46 -2.90
N GLN A 107 7.68 -18.00 -1.67
CA GLN A 107 8.31 -19.26 -1.31
C GLN A 107 7.77 -20.42 -2.15
N VAL A 108 6.45 -20.56 -2.23
CA VAL A 108 5.80 -21.64 -3.00
C VAL A 108 6.12 -21.53 -4.49
N ALA A 109 6.04 -20.32 -5.05
CA ALA A 109 6.37 -20.07 -6.45
C ALA A 109 7.82 -20.44 -6.77
N GLU A 110 8.76 -20.06 -5.91
CA GLU A 110 10.18 -20.33 -6.12
C GLU A 110 10.52 -21.82 -5.99
N ILE A 111 9.95 -22.52 -5.00
CA ILE A 111 10.10 -23.98 -4.87
C ILE A 111 9.59 -24.68 -6.13
N ALA A 112 8.40 -24.31 -6.62
CA ALA A 112 7.82 -24.91 -7.82
C ALA A 112 8.72 -24.69 -9.05
N ARG A 113 9.22 -23.47 -9.23
CA ARG A 113 10.16 -23.12 -10.31
C ARG A 113 11.45 -23.95 -10.22
N LEU A 114 12.08 -24.00 -9.04
CA LEU A 114 13.34 -24.70 -8.83
C LEU A 114 13.22 -26.21 -9.03
N LYS A 115 12.11 -26.85 -8.61
CA LYS A 115 11.87 -28.30 -8.86
C LYS A 115 11.79 -28.62 -10.36
N VAL A 116 11.25 -27.70 -11.17
CA VAL A 116 11.21 -27.86 -12.64
C VAL A 116 12.61 -27.69 -13.22
N GLU A 117 13.36 -26.66 -12.82
CA GLU A 117 14.72 -26.42 -13.31
C GLU A 117 15.68 -27.54 -12.89
N GLU A 118 15.61 -28.02 -11.65
CA GLU A 118 16.36 -29.19 -11.19
C GLU A 118 16.17 -30.39 -12.13
N ARG A 119 14.92 -30.74 -12.45
CA ARG A 119 14.61 -31.87 -13.34
C ARG A 119 15.17 -31.67 -14.74
N LYS A 120 15.09 -30.45 -15.28
CA LYS A 120 15.70 -30.12 -16.59
C LYS A 120 17.20 -30.32 -16.55
N GLU A 121 17.88 -29.85 -15.51
CA GLU A 121 19.34 -29.98 -15.38
C GLU A 121 19.77 -31.44 -15.19
N ARG A 122 19.01 -32.25 -14.45
CA ARG A 122 19.23 -33.71 -14.37
C ARG A 122 19.15 -34.37 -15.75
N LEU A 123 18.14 -34.04 -16.55
CA LEU A 123 17.97 -34.60 -17.90
C LEU A 123 19.08 -34.18 -18.88
N LYS A 124 19.69 -33.01 -18.67
CA LYS A 124 20.86 -32.55 -19.43
C LYS A 124 22.18 -33.19 -18.97
N GLY A 125 22.19 -33.91 -17.85
CA GLY A 125 23.41 -34.43 -17.22
C GLY A 125 24.17 -33.41 -16.36
N ASN A 126 23.60 -32.22 -16.11
CA ASN A 126 24.20 -31.15 -15.31
C ASN A 126 23.94 -31.38 -13.81
N THR A 127 24.56 -32.42 -13.25
CA THR A 127 24.33 -32.86 -11.87
C THR A 127 24.59 -31.78 -10.83
N SER A 128 25.70 -31.02 -10.96
CA SER A 128 26.06 -29.95 -10.02
C SER A 128 25.00 -28.83 -9.94
N GLN A 129 24.44 -28.42 -11.08
CA GLN A 129 23.41 -27.39 -11.11
C GLN A 129 22.08 -27.92 -10.53
N ALA A 130 21.73 -29.18 -10.83
CA ALA A 130 20.58 -29.82 -10.22
C ALA A 130 20.72 -29.92 -8.69
N ASP A 131 21.89 -30.33 -8.18
CA ASP A 131 22.15 -30.41 -6.74
C ASP A 131 22.05 -29.02 -6.07
N THR A 132 22.47 -27.96 -6.77
CA THR A 132 22.31 -26.57 -6.30
C THR A 132 20.82 -26.20 -6.17
N HIS A 133 19.99 -26.54 -7.17
CA HIS A 133 18.55 -26.30 -7.11
C HIS A 133 17.87 -27.09 -5.99
N ALA A 134 18.20 -28.38 -5.84
CA ALA A 134 17.67 -29.23 -4.77
C ALA A 134 18.06 -28.71 -3.36
N THR A 135 19.30 -28.24 -3.20
CA THR A 135 19.78 -27.62 -1.95
C THR A 135 19.00 -26.35 -1.64
N THR A 136 18.75 -25.52 -2.65
CA THR A 136 17.97 -24.27 -2.48
C THR A 136 16.52 -24.57 -2.11
N VAL A 137 15.90 -25.58 -2.72
CA VAL A 137 14.55 -26.05 -2.35
C VAL A 137 14.52 -26.51 -0.90
N THR A 138 15.49 -27.32 -0.47
CA THR A 138 15.59 -27.76 0.93
C THR A 138 15.71 -26.57 1.89
N ALA A 139 16.52 -25.57 1.55
CA ALA A 139 16.67 -24.36 2.36
C ALA A 139 15.38 -23.53 2.44
N LEU A 140 14.60 -23.48 1.36
CA LEU A 140 13.28 -22.84 1.34
C LEU A 140 12.25 -23.61 2.17
N GLU A 141 12.23 -24.94 2.09
CA GLU A 141 11.31 -25.78 2.88
C GLU A 141 11.68 -25.77 4.38
N ALA A 142 12.96 -25.56 4.72
CA ALA A 142 13.46 -25.48 6.09
C ALA A 142 13.31 -24.10 6.75
N LEU A 143 12.62 -23.14 6.14
CA LEU A 143 12.36 -21.83 6.76
C LEU A 143 11.59 -22.01 8.07
N ASP A 144 12.10 -21.42 9.15
CA ASP A 144 11.41 -21.43 10.44
C ASP A 144 10.24 -20.44 10.43
N LEU A 145 9.06 -20.98 10.09
CA LEU A 145 7.83 -20.20 10.01
C LEU A 145 7.38 -19.66 11.38
N ASN A 146 7.78 -20.29 12.50
CA ASN A 146 7.43 -19.82 13.83
C ASN A 146 8.25 -18.58 14.21
N VAL A 147 9.55 -18.59 13.88
CA VAL A 147 10.43 -17.42 14.05
C VAL A 147 9.92 -16.27 13.17
N LEU A 148 9.60 -16.53 11.90
CA LEU A 148 9.06 -15.51 11.01
C LEU A 148 7.73 -14.94 11.50
N ALA A 149 6.79 -15.78 11.94
CA ALA A 149 5.51 -15.34 12.49
C ALA A 149 5.71 -14.45 13.73
N THR A 150 6.64 -14.82 14.62
CA THR A 150 6.99 -14.01 15.81
C THR A 150 7.55 -12.64 15.42
N GLN A 151 8.47 -12.60 14.46
CA GLN A 151 9.05 -11.34 13.97
C GLN A 151 7.99 -10.45 13.31
N ILE A 152 7.14 -11.02 12.45
CA ILE A 152 6.06 -10.31 11.76
C ILE A 152 5.06 -9.72 12.77
N ALA A 153 4.67 -10.50 13.78
CA ALA A 153 3.78 -10.06 14.84
C ALA A 153 4.39 -8.90 15.66
N ALA A 154 5.69 -8.96 15.93
CA ALA A 154 6.42 -7.96 16.71
C ALA A 154 6.76 -6.67 15.94
N ALA A 155 6.63 -6.65 14.60
CA ALA A 155 6.99 -5.49 13.80
C ALA A 155 6.16 -4.24 14.19
N PRO A 156 6.79 -3.14 14.65
CA PRO A 156 6.06 -1.98 15.18
C PRO A 156 5.51 -1.04 14.09
N ASN A 157 6.06 -1.12 12.87
CA ASN A 157 5.69 -0.23 11.77
C ASN A 157 5.97 -0.90 10.42
N PRO A 158 5.43 -0.35 9.31
CA PRO A 158 5.64 -0.85 7.96
C PRO A 158 7.11 -1.04 7.55
N THR A 159 7.98 -0.11 7.89
CA THR A 159 9.41 -0.19 7.55
C THR A 159 10.06 -1.41 8.21
N ALA A 160 9.85 -1.60 9.51
CA ALA A 160 10.33 -2.78 10.23
C ALA A 160 9.72 -4.08 9.69
N LEU A 161 8.43 -4.06 9.32
CA LEU A 161 7.78 -5.23 8.71
C LEU A 161 8.42 -5.61 7.37
N SER A 162 8.68 -4.63 6.49
CA SER A 162 9.31 -4.85 5.19
C SER A 162 10.76 -5.36 5.25
N ALA A 163 11.44 -5.10 6.37
CA ALA A 163 12.78 -5.61 6.62
C ALA A 163 12.78 -7.12 6.91
N ILE A 164 11.65 -7.66 7.40
CA ILE A 164 11.48 -9.09 7.67
C ILE A 164 11.19 -9.80 6.35
N TRP A 165 12.24 -10.18 5.62
CA TRP A 165 12.12 -10.99 4.41
C TRP A 165 13.17 -12.09 4.43
N PRO A 166 12.80 -13.38 4.29
CA PRO A 166 13.78 -14.46 4.31
C PRO A 166 14.77 -14.32 3.15
N ALA A 167 16.06 -14.48 3.41
CA ALA A 167 17.12 -14.23 2.43
C ALA A 167 17.00 -15.06 1.14
N ASN A 168 16.51 -16.31 1.25
CA ASN A 168 16.38 -17.23 0.13
C ASN A 168 15.05 -17.10 -0.64
N VAL A 169 14.11 -16.29 -0.13
CA VAL A 169 12.81 -16.08 -0.80
C VAL A 169 12.94 -14.89 -1.75
N PRO A 170 12.62 -15.01 -3.05
CA PRO A 170 12.65 -13.88 -3.98
C PRO A 170 11.62 -12.80 -3.59
N ARG A 171 11.98 -11.52 -3.65
CA ARG A 171 11.03 -10.41 -3.46
C ARG A 171 10.17 -10.24 -4.72
N LEU A 172 8.85 -10.16 -4.53
CA LEU A 172 7.86 -9.89 -5.57
C LEU A 172 7.62 -8.39 -5.75
#